data_AF-A0A8T5LBC1-F1
#
_entry.id   AF-A0A8T5LBC1-F1
#
_cell.length_a   1.000
_cell.length_b   1.000
_cell.length_c   1.000
_cell.angle_alpha   90.00
_cell.angle_beta   90.00
_cell.angle_gamma   90.00
#
_symmetry.space_group_name_H-M   'P 1'
#
loop_
_entity.id
_entity.type
_entity.pdbx_description
1 polymer ?
#
loop_
_entity_poly.entity_id
_entity_poly.type
_entity_poly.pdbx_seq_one_letter_code
_entity_poly.pdbx_strand_id
1 'polypeptide(L)'
;IYGAINIDLLTNGKFDTKKFMENVPPNRMKRNSPYASIRISYHPEQNDITLFFLEVKTLLDRGYSVGIWGVNHPLYKRSLDIVRGICRELNIDFRTKEFLGEYKNKLYGTYKYEGACEKKFKRNVFCRTSELIIGPDGSVYRCHADLYENRIPISNITNDNFRIEDTYRYCSEFGHCNPCDVKIKTNRFQEYGHTSVIIEEEK
;
A
#
# COMPACT_ATOMS: atom_id res chain seq x y z
N ILE A 1 4.39 -30.47 -0.04
CA ILE A 1 4.36 -29.46 -1.12
C ILE A 1 3.69 -28.22 -0.54
N TYR A 2 4.46 -27.30 0.04
CA TYR A 2 3.90 -26.04 0.49
C TYR A 2 3.45 -25.28 -0.76
N GLY A 3 2.14 -25.02 -0.88
CA GLY A 3 1.60 -24.22 -1.97
C GLY A 3 2.37 -22.90 -2.05
N ALA A 4 2.83 -22.53 -3.24
CA ALA A 4 3.66 -21.35 -3.43
C ALA A 4 2.94 -20.12 -2.86
N ILE A 5 3.45 -19.56 -1.76
CA ILE A 5 2.88 -18.37 -1.12
C ILE A 5 2.90 -17.24 -2.13
N ASN A 6 1.75 -16.65 -2.45
CA ASN A 6 1.68 -15.49 -3.33
C ASN A 6 2.40 -14.30 -2.68
N ILE A 7 3.35 -13.69 -3.39
CA ILE A 7 4.08 -12.49 -2.94
C ILE A 7 3.76 -11.34 -3.90
N ASP A 8 3.44 -10.20 -3.32
CA ASP A 8 3.46 -8.90 -4.00
C ASP A 8 4.57 -8.04 -3.39
N LEU A 9 5.27 -7.27 -4.22
CA LEU A 9 6.29 -6.31 -3.81
C LEU A 9 5.81 -4.91 -4.16
N LEU A 10 5.74 -4.03 -3.16
CA LEU A 10 5.50 -2.60 -3.34
C LEU A 10 6.83 -1.88 -3.10
N THR A 11 7.30 -1.12 -4.08
CA THR A 11 8.64 -0.50 -4.04
C THR A 11 8.64 0.83 -4.79
N ASN A 12 9.61 1.70 -4.52
CA ASN A 12 9.86 2.91 -5.31
C ASN A 12 10.87 2.68 -6.45
N GLY A 13 11.31 1.43 -6.66
CA GLY A 13 12.29 1.05 -7.69
C GLY A 13 13.75 1.24 -7.26
N LYS A 14 14.02 1.95 -6.17
CA LYS A 14 15.39 2.29 -5.73
C LYS A 14 16.02 1.14 -4.93
N PHE A 15 16.40 0.08 -5.62
CA PHE A 15 17.17 -1.04 -5.07
C PHE A 15 18.11 -1.62 -6.13
N ASP A 16 19.06 -2.46 -5.70
CA ASP A 16 19.94 -3.18 -6.62
C ASP A 16 19.14 -4.21 -7.42
N THR A 17 18.69 -3.79 -8.61
CA THR A 17 17.87 -4.59 -9.50
C THR A 17 18.62 -5.83 -9.99
N LYS A 18 19.94 -5.73 -10.20
CA LYS A 18 20.77 -6.86 -10.62
C LYS A 18 20.81 -7.92 -9.53
N LYS A 19 21.18 -7.53 -8.31
CA LYS A 19 21.21 -8.44 -7.15
C LYS A 19 19.84 -9.05 -6.88
N PHE A 20 18.76 -8.27 -7.01
CA PHE A 20 17.40 -8.80 -6.89
C PHE A 20 17.14 -9.91 -7.91
N MET A 21 17.48 -9.69 -9.18
CA MET A 21 17.25 -10.68 -10.24
C MET A 21 18.14 -11.94 -10.12
N GLU A 22 19.32 -11.80 -9.54
CA GLU A 22 20.21 -12.94 -9.24
C GLU A 22 19.64 -13.85 -8.13
N ASN A 23 18.89 -13.27 -7.18
CA ASN A 23 18.45 -13.97 -5.97
C ASN A 23 16.95 -14.34 -5.97
N VAL A 24 16.11 -13.66 -6.75
CA VAL A 24 14.65 -13.84 -6.73
C VAL A 24 14.16 -14.27 -8.11
N PRO A 25 13.87 -15.56 -8.35
CA PRO A 25 13.35 -16.01 -9.64
C PRO A 25 12.04 -15.31 -10.05
N PRO A 26 11.83 -14.98 -11.34
CA PRO A 26 10.62 -14.27 -11.79
C PRO A 26 9.30 -14.99 -11.46
N ASN A 27 9.29 -16.32 -11.49
CA ASN A 27 8.12 -17.13 -11.13
C ASN A 27 7.72 -16.98 -9.65
N ARG A 28 8.64 -16.56 -8.76
CA ARG A 28 8.32 -16.25 -7.35
C ARG A 28 7.45 -15.00 -7.22
N MET A 29 7.57 -14.10 -8.20
CA MET A 29 6.90 -12.80 -8.29
C MET A 29 5.89 -12.79 -9.45
N LYS A 30 5.24 -13.94 -9.67
CA LYS A 30 4.15 -14.10 -10.63
C LYS A 30 3.01 -14.86 -9.96
N ARG A 31 1.79 -14.36 -10.15
CA ARG A 31 0.57 -15.06 -9.78
C ARG A 31 -0.55 -14.70 -10.74
N ASN A 32 -1.59 -15.53 -10.77
CA ASN A 32 -2.80 -15.21 -11.51
C ASN A 32 -3.56 -14.10 -10.75
N SER A 33 -3.38 -12.85 -11.19
CA SER A 33 -3.95 -11.66 -10.58
C SER A 33 -4.28 -10.65 -11.67
N PRO A 34 -5.36 -9.86 -11.53
CA PRO A 34 -5.71 -8.83 -12.50
C PRO A 34 -4.75 -7.62 -12.49
N TYR A 35 -3.66 -7.65 -11.72
CA TYR A 35 -2.64 -6.60 -11.60
C TYR A 35 -1.26 -7.21 -11.35
N ALA A 36 -0.22 -6.44 -11.64
CA ALA A 36 1.16 -6.86 -11.47
C ALA A 36 1.57 -7.16 -10.01
N SER A 37 2.40 -8.18 -9.82
CA SER A 37 2.93 -8.57 -8.51
C SER A 37 3.99 -7.60 -7.99
N ILE A 38 4.81 -7.02 -8.85
CA ILE A 38 5.74 -5.94 -8.50
C ILE A 38 5.08 -4.62 -8.88
N ARG A 39 4.85 -3.77 -7.88
CA ARG A 39 4.19 -2.49 -8.02
C ARG A 39 5.19 -1.40 -7.71
N ILE A 40 5.69 -0.76 -8.77
CA ILE A 40 6.68 0.30 -8.66
C ILE A 40 5.95 1.65 -8.57
N SER A 41 6.14 2.36 -7.47
CA SER A 41 5.56 3.69 -7.25
C SER A 41 6.31 4.72 -8.08
N TYR A 42 5.57 5.49 -8.88
CA TYR A 42 6.09 6.64 -9.61
C TYR A 42 5.77 7.94 -8.87
N HIS A 43 6.82 8.67 -8.52
CA HIS A 43 6.81 9.96 -7.85
C HIS A 43 7.55 10.98 -8.74
N PRO A 44 6.83 11.90 -9.41
CA PRO A 44 7.43 12.88 -10.34
C PRO A 44 8.59 13.68 -9.75
N GLU A 45 8.54 13.95 -8.45
CA GLU A 45 9.55 14.70 -7.70
C GLU A 45 10.78 13.87 -7.32
N GLN A 46 10.73 12.53 -7.46
CA GLN A 46 11.79 11.62 -7.03
C GLN A 46 12.39 10.77 -8.16
N ASN A 47 11.68 10.64 -9.29
CA ASN A 47 12.03 9.75 -10.38
C ASN A 47 12.39 10.55 -11.65
N ASP A 48 13.61 10.33 -12.15
CA ASP A 48 13.90 10.62 -13.55
C ASP A 48 13.12 9.63 -14.43
N ILE A 49 12.32 10.15 -15.36
CA ILE A 49 11.41 9.33 -16.14
C ILE A 49 12.16 8.30 -17.01
N THR A 50 13.32 8.67 -17.55
CA THR A 50 14.10 7.81 -18.45
C THR A 50 14.71 6.65 -17.67
N LEU A 51 15.39 6.95 -16.57
CA LEU A 51 15.99 5.93 -15.71
C LEU A 51 14.91 5.01 -15.11
N PHE A 52 13.78 5.58 -14.70
CA PHE A 52 12.66 4.83 -14.16
C PHE A 52 12.12 3.79 -15.16
N PHE A 53 11.89 4.18 -16.41
CA PHE A 53 11.43 3.23 -17.42
C PHE A 53 12.49 2.21 -17.82
N LEU A 54 13.77 2.57 -17.77
CA LEU A 54 14.87 1.62 -18.00
C LEU A 54 14.87 0.50 -16.94
N GLU A 55 14.69 0.85 -15.66
CA GLU A 55 14.59 -0.13 -14.56
C GLU A 55 13.35 -1.03 -14.71
N VAL A 56 12.18 -0.42 -14.98
CA VAL A 56 10.93 -1.16 -15.21
C VAL A 56 11.08 -2.14 -16.38
N LYS A 57 11.65 -1.69 -17.49
CA LYS A 57 11.87 -2.52 -18.67
C LYS A 57 12.85 -3.67 -18.41
N THR A 58 13.91 -3.40 -17.66
CA THR A 58 14.89 -4.44 -17.27
C THR A 58 14.22 -5.61 -16.56
N LEU A 59 13.32 -5.33 -15.61
CA LEU A 59 12.55 -6.35 -14.91
C LEU A 59 11.53 -7.05 -15.84
N LEU A 60 10.82 -6.30 -16.68
CA LEU A 60 9.87 -6.88 -17.64
C LEU A 60 10.55 -7.84 -18.63
N ASP A 61 11.70 -7.43 -19.19
CA ASP A 61 12.47 -8.23 -20.16
C ASP A 61 13.05 -9.49 -19.51
N ARG A 62 13.33 -9.46 -18.20
CA ARG A 62 13.70 -10.66 -17.43
C ARG A 62 12.50 -11.54 -17.04
N GLY A 63 11.31 -11.13 -17.45
CA GLY A 63 10.07 -11.87 -17.29
C GLY A 63 9.43 -11.71 -15.93
N TYR A 64 9.63 -10.60 -15.19
CA TYR A 64 8.85 -10.32 -13.98
C TYR A 64 7.47 -9.74 -14.32
N SER A 65 6.52 -9.85 -13.39
CA SER A 65 5.22 -9.16 -13.49
C SER A 65 5.33 -7.79 -12.82
N VAL A 66 5.50 -6.74 -13.63
CA VAL A 66 5.74 -5.36 -13.16
C VAL A 66 4.66 -4.42 -13.69
N GLY A 67 4.21 -3.52 -12.81
CA GLY A 67 3.37 -2.39 -13.18
C GLY A 67 3.77 -1.14 -12.40
N ILE A 68 3.27 0.00 -12.85
CA ILE A 68 3.58 1.32 -12.33
C ILE A 68 2.34 1.91 -11.65
N TRP A 69 2.52 2.44 -10.44
CA TRP A 69 1.47 3.11 -9.67
C TRP A 69 1.82 4.57 -9.40
N GLY A 70 1.04 5.50 -9.94
CA GLY A 70 1.12 6.92 -9.61
C GLY A 70 0.12 7.33 -8.52
N VAL A 71 0.42 8.38 -7.77
CA VAL A 71 -0.56 9.04 -6.88
C VAL A 71 -1.21 10.19 -7.64
N ASN A 72 -2.54 10.23 -7.70
CA ASN A 72 -3.32 11.24 -8.40
C ASN A 72 -3.36 12.58 -7.64
N HIS A 73 -2.19 13.13 -7.37
CA HIS A 73 -2.02 14.41 -6.68
C HIS A 73 -2.31 15.57 -7.65
N PRO A 74 -3.06 16.62 -7.26
CA PRO A 74 -3.44 17.71 -8.15
C PRO A 74 -2.26 18.40 -8.86
N LEU A 75 -1.13 18.54 -8.17
CA LEU A 75 0.11 19.14 -8.72
C LEU A 75 0.70 18.35 -9.89
N TYR A 76 0.48 17.04 -9.96
CA TYR A 76 1.24 16.13 -10.82
C TYR A 76 0.43 15.57 -11.99
N LYS A 77 -0.78 16.10 -12.23
CA LYS A 77 -1.68 15.62 -13.28
C LYS A 77 -1.00 15.48 -14.65
N ARG A 78 -0.28 16.52 -15.08
CA ARG A 78 0.44 16.52 -16.37
C ARG A 78 1.51 15.43 -16.46
N SER A 79 2.31 15.26 -15.41
CA SER A 79 3.35 14.22 -15.38
C SER A 79 2.75 12.81 -15.43
N LEU A 80 1.64 12.59 -14.73
CA LEU A 80 0.92 11.31 -14.77
C LEU A 80 0.31 11.03 -16.14
N ASP A 81 -0.19 12.05 -16.85
CA ASP A 81 -0.72 11.91 -18.20
C ASP A 81 0.38 11.49 -19.19
N ILE A 82 1.58 12.07 -19.07
CA ILE A 82 2.76 11.68 -19.87
C ILE A 82 3.14 10.22 -19.60
N VAL A 83 3.31 9.84 -18.33
CA VAL A 83 3.66 8.47 -17.95
C VAL A 83 2.60 7.47 -18.42
N ARG A 84 1.31 7.83 -18.32
CA ARG A 84 0.22 6.99 -18.84
C ARG A 84 0.33 6.78 -20.35
N GLY A 85 0.68 7.82 -21.11
CA GLY A 85 0.94 7.74 -22.55
C GLY A 85 2.05 6.73 -22.87
N ILE A 86 3.20 6.88 -22.22
CA ILE A 86 4.36 5.99 -22.41
C ILE A 86 4.00 4.55 -22.03
N CYS A 87 3.33 4.33 -20.90
CA CYS A 87 2.92 2.99 -20.48
C CYS A 87 1.96 2.34 -21.49
N ARG A 88 1.06 3.11 -22.09
CA ARG A 88 0.14 2.62 -23.13
C ARG A 88 0.89 2.19 -24.39
N GLU A 89 1.86 2.99 -24.84
CA GLU A 89 2.69 2.65 -26.01
C GLU A 89 3.55 1.41 -25.77
N LEU A 90 4.06 1.23 -24.55
CA LEU A 90 4.91 0.11 -24.17
C LEU A 90 4.14 -1.11 -23.62
N ASN A 91 2.80 -1.05 -23.58
CA ASN A 91 1.94 -2.09 -22.99
C ASN A 91 2.33 -2.46 -21.53
N ILE A 92 2.60 -1.46 -20.71
CA ILE A 92 2.93 -1.59 -19.29
C ILE A 92 1.68 -1.28 -18.44
N ASP A 93 1.38 -2.12 -17.43
CA ASP A 93 0.27 -1.87 -16.49
C ASP A 93 0.55 -0.57 -15.72
N PHE A 94 -0.30 0.44 -15.94
CA PHE A 94 -0.23 1.71 -15.24
C PHE A 94 -1.54 2.02 -14.54
N ARG A 95 -1.47 2.30 -13.24
CA ARG A 95 -2.62 2.63 -12.42
C ARG A 95 -2.36 3.87 -11.59
N THR A 96 -3.44 4.54 -11.22
CA THR A 96 -3.39 5.64 -10.27
C THR A 96 -4.05 5.24 -8.95
N LYS A 97 -3.50 5.75 -7.86
CA LYS A 97 -4.13 5.75 -6.53
C LYS A 97 -4.67 7.15 -6.27
N GLU A 98 -5.79 7.23 -5.57
CA GLU A 98 -6.28 8.51 -5.06
C GLU A 98 -5.21 9.16 -4.15
N PHE A 99 -5.08 10.48 -4.23
CA PHE A 99 -4.28 11.23 -3.28
C PHE A 99 -5.03 11.34 -1.96
N LEU A 100 -4.35 10.95 -0.88
CA LEU A 100 -4.90 10.96 0.48
C LEU A 100 -4.08 11.93 1.32
N GLY A 101 -4.73 12.98 1.82
CA GLY A 101 -4.06 13.99 2.63
C GLY A 101 -4.46 15.40 2.25
N GLU A 102 -3.82 16.37 2.89
CA GLU A 102 -4.14 17.77 2.72
C GLU A 102 -3.27 18.40 1.61
N TYR A 103 -3.90 19.17 0.73
CA TYR A 103 -3.21 20.01 -0.24
C TYR A 103 -3.96 21.31 -0.42
N LYS A 104 -3.29 22.45 -0.22
CA LYS A 104 -3.88 23.80 -0.25
C LYS A 104 -5.12 23.92 0.66
N ASN A 105 -4.97 23.53 1.93
CA ASN A 105 -6.02 23.60 2.96
C ASN A 105 -7.29 22.77 2.65
N LYS A 106 -7.18 21.79 1.75
CA LYS A 106 -8.27 20.86 1.41
C LYS A 106 -7.81 19.43 1.66
N LEU A 107 -8.59 18.68 2.43
CA LEU A 107 -8.41 17.23 2.58
C LEU A 107 -8.92 16.52 1.32
N TYR A 108 -8.06 15.69 0.73
CA TYR A 108 -8.37 14.79 -0.38
C TYR A 108 -8.47 13.36 0.12
N GLY A 109 -9.23 12.54 -0.60
CA GLY A 109 -9.45 11.14 -0.29
C GLY A 109 -10.93 10.81 -0.12
N THR A 110 -11.28 9.57 -0.44
CA THR A 110 -12.61 9.02 -0.20
C THR A 110 -12.54 8.10 1.01
N TYR A 111 -12.93 8.62 2.17
CA TYR A 111 -12.85 7.91 3.46
C TYR A 111 -14.20 7.30 3.83
N LYS A 112 -14.18 6.09 4.41
CA LYS A 112 -15.41 5.43 4.87
C LYS A 112 -15.97 6.07 6.13
N TYR A 113 -15.09 6.53 7.03
CA TYR A 113 -15.47 7.12 8.31
C TYR A 113 -15.10 8.60 8.30
N GLU A 114 -16.11 9.46 8.46
CA GLU A 114 -15.95 10.90 8.56
C GLU A 114 -15.07 11.26 9.78
N GLY A 115 -14.24 12.29 9.65
CA GLY A 115 -13.36 12.73 10.74
C GLY A 115 -12.11 11.87 10.98
N ALA A 116 -12.06 10.61 10.52
CA ALA A 116 -11.02 9.64 10.89
C ALA A 116 -9.57 10.09 10.59
N CYS A 117 -9.38 11.01 9.65
CA CYS A 117 -8.06 11.51 9.22
C CYS A 117 -7.89 13.04 9.37
N GLU A 118 -8.77 13.72 10.10
CA GLU A 118 -8.71 15.18 10.23
C GLU A 118 -7.56 15.69 11.11
N LYS A 119 -7.04 14.85 12.00
CA LYS A 119 -5.95 15.16 12.95
C LYS A 119 -6.26 16.30 13.92
N LYS A 120 -7.54 16.59 14.15
CA LYS A 120 -8.02 17.68 15.03
C LYS A 120 -8.52 17.20 16.38
N PHE A 121 -8.85 15.92 16.50
CA PHE A 121 -9.47 15.36 17.69
C PHE A 121 -9.07 13.90 17.86
N LYS A 122 -9.30 13.41 19.07
CA LYS A 122 -9.21 11.99 19.42
C LYS A 122 -10.53 11.52 19.99
N ARG A 123 -10.90 10.29 19.67
CA ARG A 123 -12.09 9.62 20.22
C ARG A 123 -11.82 8.13 20.40
N ASN A 124 -12.47 7.55 21.39
CA ASN A 124 -12.45 6.12 21.64
C ASN A 124 -13.37 5.38 20.68
N VAL A 125 -12.86 4.31 20.10
CA VAL A 125 -13.57 3.42 19.18
C VAL A 125 -13.04 2.00 19.34
N PHE A 126 -13.74 1.06 18.74
CA PHE A 126 -13.25 -0.30 18.53
C PHE A 126 -12.93 -0.52 17.05
N CYS A 127 -11.69 -0.91 16.76
CA CYS A 127 -11.21 -1.13 15.39
C CYS A 127 -10.90 -2.61 15.14
N ARG A 128 -11.26 -3.12 13.96
CA ARG A 128 -10.87 -4.45 13.48
C ARG A 128 -10.24 -4.34 12.10
N THR A 129 -8.97 -4.75 11.98
CA THR A 129 -8.25 -4.77 10.71
C THR A 129 -8.40 -6.12 10.01
N SER A 130 -8.47 -6.10 8.68
CA SER A 130 -8.42 -7.30 7.83
C SER A 130 -6.99 -7.73 7.47
N GLU A 131 -5.98 -6.99 7.93
CA GLU A 131 -4.57 -7.17 7.58
C GLU A 131 -3.73 -7.52 8.81
N LEU A 132 -2.78 -8.45 8.64
CA LEU A 132 -1.71 -8.68 9.61
C LEU A 132 -0.54 -7.75 9.28
N ILE A 133 -0.20 -6.86 10.21
CA ILE A 133 0.83 -5.83 10.00
C ILE A 133 2.01 -6.13 10.92
N ILE A 134 3.15 -6.42 10.31
CA ILE A 134 4.40 -6.78 11.00
C ILE A 134 5.46 -5.75 10.65
N GLY A 135 6.08 -5.14 11.67
CA GLY A 135 7.19 -4.23 11.53
C GLY A 135 8.52 -4.95 11.26
N PRO A 136 9.58 -4.21 10.87
CA PRO A 136 10.88 -4.79 10.53
C PRO A 136 11.56 -5.55 11.68
N ASP A 137 11.23 -5.21 12.93
CA ASP A 137 11.71 -5.85 14.17
C ASP A 137 10.85 -7.06 14.61
N GLY A 138 9.87 -7.43 13.79
CA GLY A 138 8.90 -8.48 14.10
C GLY A 138 7.73 -8.04 14.98
N SER A 139 7.66 -6.76 15.39
CA SER A 139 6.54 -6.25 16.18
C SER A 139 5.23 -6.27 15.36
N VAL A 140 4.13 -6.67 15.98
CA VAL A 140 2.82 -6.84 15.34
C VAL A 140 1.91 -5.69 15.76
N TYR A 141 1.34 -4.98 14.79
CA TYR A 141 0.57 -3.75 15.03
C TYR A 141 -0.90 -3.90 14.67
N ARG A 142 -1.78 -3.09 15.29
CA ARG A 142 -3.22 -3.07 14.99
C ARG A 142 -3.52 -2.52 13.60
N CYS A 143 -2.77 -1.51 13.15
CA CYS A 143 -2.97 -0.79 11.89
C CYS A 143 -1.66 -0.10 11.45
N HIS A 144 -1.65 0.51 10.26
CA HIS A 144 -0.47 1.22 9.77
C HIS A 144 -0.19 2.50 10.55
N ALA A 145 -1.20 3.12 11.16
CA ALA A 145 -0.99 4.31 11.99
C ALA A 145 -0.13 3.97 13.21
N ASP A 146 -0.40 2.84 13.86
CA ASP A 146 0.38 2.40 15.02
C ASP A 146 1.83 2.07 14.64
N LEU A 147 2.03 1.41 13.49
CA LEU A 147 3.36 1.12 12.97
C LEU A 147 4.13 2.42 12.66
N TYR A 148 3.53 3.36 11.93
CA TYR A 148 4.22 4.57 11.47
C TYR A 148 4.48 5.58 12.59
N GLU A 149 3.59 5.67 13.56
CA GLU A 149 3.73 6.54 14.73
C GLU A 149 4.47 5.84 15.89
N ASN A 150 5.01 4.64 15.65
CA ASN A 150 5.73 3.83 16.64
C ASN A 150 4.97 3.66 17.97
N ARG A 151 3.67 3.38 17.89
CA ARG A 151 2.83 3.11 19.06
C ARG A 151 3.09 1.70 19.59
N ILE A 152 2.54 1.40 20.76
CA ILE A 152 2.73 0.10 21.41
C ILE A 152 2.19 -1.02 20.51
N PRO A 153 3.02 -2.02 20.13
CA PRO A 153 2.56 -3.16 19.34
C PRO A 153 1.65 -4.08 20.16
N ILE A 154 0.81 -4.87 19.49
CA ILE A 154 -0.02 -5.91 20.12
C ILE A 154 0.87 -7.03 20.66
N SER A 155 1.90 -7.40 19.89
CA SER A 155 2.85 -8.45 20.26
C SER A 155 4.08 -8.44 19.34
N ASN A 156 4.85 -9.53 19.32
CA ASN A 156 5.93 -9.77 18.37
C ASN A 156 5.76 -11.18 17.76
N ILE A 157 6.14 -11.37 16.49
CA ILE A 157 6.03 -12.66 15.79
C ILE A 157 6.86 -13.78 16.43
N THR A 158 7.84 -13.44 17.26
CA THR A 158 8.68 -14.41 17.99
C THR A 158 8.08 -14.83 19.34
N ASN A 159 6.96 -14.26 19.74
CA ASN A 159 6.27 -14.66 20.96
C ASN A 159 5.43 -15.92 20.72
N ASP A 160 5.87 -17.07 21.26
CA ASP A 160 5.20 -18.37 21.10
C ASP A 160 3.76 -18.39 21.65
N ASN A 161 3.43 -17.50 22.57
CA ASN A 161 2.09 -17.36 23.15
C ASN A 161 1.20 -16.41 22.35
N PHE A 162 1.74 -15.67 21.38
CA PHE A 162 0.94 -14.78 20.54
C PHE A 162 0.04 -15.58 19.61
N ARG A 163 -1.22 -15.17 19.54
CA ARG A 163 -2.22 -15.72 18.61
C ARG A 163 -2.81 -14.58 17.80
N ILE A 164 -2.87 -14.78 16.48
CA ILE A 164 -3.48 -13.82 15.57
C ILE A 164 -5.00 -13.97 15.71
N GLU A 165 -5.64 -12.89 16.14
CA GLU A 165 -7.08 -12.84 16.34
C GLU A 165 -7.71 -11.77 15.44
N ASP A 166 -8.73 -12.16 14.68
CA ASP A 166 -9.62 -11.25 13.95
C ASP A 166 -10.71 -10.72 14.90
N THR A 167 -10.30 -9.80 15.77
CA THR A 167 -11.15 -9.22 16.82
C THR A 167 -11.09 -7.70 16.81
N TYR A 168 -12.13 -7.09 17.37
CA TYR A 168 -12.18 -5.66 17.65
C TYR A 168 -11.25 -5.32 18.80
N ARG A 169 -10.42 -4.30 18.61
CA ARG A 169 -9.47 -3.80 19.61
C ARG A 169 -9.78 -2.34 19.91
N TYR A 170 -9.76 -2.00 21.19
CA TYR A 170 -9.90 -0.63 21.65
C TYR A 170 -8.85 0.28 21.00
N CYS A 171 -9.25 1.49 20.63
CA CYS A 171 -8.40 2.51 20.02
C CYS A 171 -8.87 3.91 20.46
N SER A 172 -7.98 4.71 21.05
CA SER A 172 -8.22 6.10 21.44
C SER A 172 -7.75 7.12 20.40
N GLU A 173 -7.36 6.66 19.21
CA GLU A 173 -6.66 7.46 18.19
C GLU A 173 -7.54 7.78 16.97
N PHE A 174 -8.86 7.59 17.05
CA PHE A 174 -9.77 7.99 15.99
C PHE A 174 -9.64 9.49 15.73
N GLY A 175 -9.56 9.90 14.46
CA GLY A 175 -9.17 11.25 14.06
C GLY A 175 -7.72 11.34 13.57
N HIS A 176 -6.88 10.38 13.99
CA HIS A 176 -5.48 10.23 13.57
C HIS A 176 -5.23 8.87 12.90
N CYS A 177 -6.24 8.32 12.22
CA CYS A 177 -6.12 7.06 11.49
C CYS A 177 -5.20 7.20 10.27
N ASN A 178 -4.62 6.08 9.83
CA ASN A 178 -3.87 6.05 8.59
C ASN A 178 -4.85 6.14 7.40
N PRO A 179 -4.68 7.10 6.47
CA PRO A 179 -5.60 7.27 5.35
C PRO A 179 -5.77 6.03 4.47
N CYS A 180 -4.72 5.22 4.30
CA CYS A 180 -4.77 4.01 3.47
C CYS A 180 -5.60 2.87 4.09
N ASP A 181 -5.77 2.89 5.41
CA ASP A 181 -6.52 1.88 6.17
C ASP A 181 -8.03 2.15 6.13
N VAL A 182 -8.43 3.43 6.10
CA VAL A 182 -9.83 3.88 6.20
C VAL A 182 -10.43 4.41 4.90
N LYS A 183 -9.64 4.48 3.81
CA LYS A 183 -10.17 4.80 2.48
C LYS A 183 -11.05 3.70 1.93
N ILE A 184 -11.99 4.08 1.08
CA ILE A 184 -12.73 3.15 0.23
C ILE A 184 -11.83 2.80 -0.96
N LYS A 185 -11.61 1.50 -1.17
CA LYS A 185 -10.74 0.95 -2.21
C LYS A 185 -11.31 -0.35 -2.77
N THR A 186 -10.65 -0.88 -3.78
CA THR A 186 -10.93 -2.23 -4.26
C THR A 186 -10.26 -3.27 -3.37
N ASN A 187 -10.91 -4.41 -3.16
CA ASN A 187 -10.29 -5.56 -2.49
C ASN A 187 -9.31 -6.28 -3.42
N ARG A 188 -8.72 -7.39 -2.94
CA ARG A 188 -7.76 -8.20 -3.72
C ARG A 188 -8.35 -8.80 -5.01
N PHE A 189 -9.68 -8.89 -5.11
CA PHE A 189 -10.44 -9.38 -6.27
C PHE A 189 -10.91 -8.25 -7.20
N GLN A 190 -10.50 -7.01 -6.94
CA GLN A 190 -10.92 -5.80 -7.68
C GLN A 190 -12.37 -5.37 -7.47
N GLU A 191 -13.03 -5.83 -6.40
CA GLU A 191 -14.38 -5.39 -6.04
C GLU A 191 -14.30 -4.08 -5.24
N TYR A 192 -15.02 -3.05 -5.68
CA TYR A 192 -15.05 -1.73 -5.05
C TYR A 192 -15.89 -1.71 -3.76
N GLY A 193 -15.59 -0.81 -2.83
CA GLY A 193 -16.33 -0.65 -1.57
C GLY A 193 -15.62 -1.23 -0.33
N HIS A 194 -14.41 -1.75 -0.49
CA HIS A 194 -13.63 -2.33 0.60
C HIS A 194 -12.88 -1.25 1.41
N THR A 195 -12.71 -1.50 2.70
CA THR A 195 -11.83 -0.75 3.61
C THR A 195 -11.02 -1.77 4.41
N SER A 196 -9.75 -1.46 4.76
CA SER A 196 -8.94 -2.44 5.52
C SER A 196 -9.37 -2.53 6.98
N VAL A 197 -10.00 -1.48 7.50
CA VAL A 197 -10.41 -1.39 8.92
C VAL A 197 -11.91 -1.15 9.04
N ILE A 198 -12.55 -1.93 9.91
CA ILE A 198 -13.91 -1.69 10.39
C ILE A 198 -13.81 -0.96 11.73
N ILE A 199 -14.58 0.11 11.90
CA ILE A 199 -14.61 0.95 13.11
C ILE A 199 -16.03 0.95 13.66
N GLU A 200 -16.16 0.68 14.96
CA GLU A 200 -17.40 0.76 15.73
C GLU A 200 -17.25 1.75 16.88
N GLU A 201 -18.31 2.49 17.18
CA GLU A 201 -18.34 3.43 18.30
C GLU A 201 -18.34 2.65 19.64
N GLU A 202 -17.72 3.25 20.66
CA GLU A 202 -17.89 2.82 22.04
C GLU A 202 -19.35 3.10 22.45
N LYS A 203 -20.09 2.05 22.84
CA LYS A 203 -21.49 2.17 23.30
C LYS A 203 -21.58 2.53 24.76
#